data_AF-A0A378X7X5-F1
#
_entry.id   AF-A0A378X7X5-F1
#
_cell.length_a   1.000
_cell.length_b   1.000
_cell.length_c   1.000
_cell.angle_alpha   90.00
_cell.angle_beta   90.00
_cell.angle_gamma   90.00
#
_symmetry.space_group_name_H-M   'P 1'
#
loop_
_entity.id
_entity.type
_entity.pdbx_description
1 polymer ?
#
loop_
_entity_poly.entity_id
_entity_poly.type
_entity_poly.pdbx_seq_one_letter_code
_entity_poly.pdbx_strand_id
1 'polypeptide(L)'
;MTGFDVIQLSYDEPLADVLHSRLTRVFGGTVKRLHGVRPMRRAYRLTAELADTDQFLLADGDFAIDQEFPAAAVQPLAEGTSMRVWRARNPLNGLTYGYGGLKLIRAEALRQLGDAVDVLAALPGRVEFVEATAGNTRFNQSPYHAWRAGFRECAILARGSEYGMDDVTARQRIGAWRASRTGEFASYAALGARDGVAFARDAARDAEQFTALNDPVWLHRQFTGRYGEQVISG
;
A
#
# COMPACT_ATOMS: atom_id res chain seq x y z
N MET A 1 16.87 -3.68 -19.04
CA MET A 1 16.87 -2.64 -17.99
C MET A 1 15.69 -1.73 -18.20
N THR A 2 15.01 -1.30 -17.14
CA THR A 2 13.98 -0.26 -17.24
C THR A 2 14.61 1.08 -17.60
N GLY A 3 13.93 1.89 -18.41
CA GLY A 3 14.29 3.30 -18.63
C GLY A 3 13.85 4.23 -17.49
N PHE A 4 13.52 3.67 -16.33
CA PHE A 4 12.95 4.38 -15.18
C PHE A 4 13.79 4.10 -13.94
N ASP A 5 13.89 5.11 -13.08
CA ASP A 5 14.31 4.90 -11.70
C ASP A 5 13.38 3.95 -10.97
N VAL A 6 13.93 3.19 -10.03
CA VAL A 6 13.18 2.32 -9.13
C VAL A 6 13.47 2.74 -7.70
N ILE A 7 12.41 3.02 -6.95
CA ILE A 7 12.48 3.51 -5.57
C ILE A 7 11.65 2.60 -4.68
N GLN A 8 12.26 2.04 -3.65
CA GLN A 8 11.52 1.41 -2.56
C GLN A 8 11.14 2.47 -1.51
N LEU A 9 9.86 2.58 -1.19
CA LEU A 9 9.37 3.37 -0.07
C LEU A 9 9.07 2.46 1.12
N SER A 10 9.86 2.55 2.18
CA SER A 10 9.77 1.67 3.35
C SER A 10 9.67 2.44 4.66
N TYR A 11 9.15 1.77 5.68
CA TYR A 11 9.01 2.23 7.05
C TYR A 11 9.54 1.14 7.99
N ASP A 12 8.69 0.59 8.86
CA ASP A 12 9.01 -0.38 9.88
C ASP A 12 8.80 -1.83 9.42
N GLU A 13 8.64 -2.09 8.12
CA GLU A 13 8.47 -3.46 7.58
C GLU A 13 9.75 -4.31 7.80
N PRO A 14 9.68 -5.42 8.57
CA PRO A 14 10.84 -6.26 8.89
C PRO A 14 11.60 -6.82 7.68
N LEU A 15 10.90 -7.07 6.57
CA LEU A 15 11.44 -7.67 5.35
C LEU A 15 11.88 -6.62 4.32
N ALA A 16 11.81 -5.32 4.62
CA ALA A 16 12.08 -4.27 3.64
C ALA A 16 13.45 -4.43 2.96
N ASP A 17 14.50 -4.81 3.69
CA ASP A 17 15.86 -5.00 3.16
C ASP A 17 15.95 -6.19 2.19
N VAL A 18 15.30 -7.30 2.54
CA VAL A 18 15.24 -8.51 1.69
C VAL A 18 14.45 -8.22 0.42
N LEU A 19 13.34 -7.48 0.54
CA LEU A 19 12.49 -7.09 -0.58
C LEU A 19 13.18 -6.05 -1.48
N HIS A 20 13.98 -5.15 -0.92
CA HIS A 20 14.84 -4.23 -1.67
C HIS A 20 15.87 -4.97 -2.52
N SER A 21 16.54 -5.96 -1.93
CA SER A 21 17.49 -6.82 -2.62
C SER A 21 16.81 -7.61 -3.76
N ARG A 22 15.57 -8.04 -3.55
CA ARG A 22 14.75 -8.70 -4.57
C ARG A 22 14.40 -7.76 -5.73
N LEU A 23 13.99 -6.51 -5.44
CA LEU A 23 13.75 -5.49 -6.46
C LEU A 23 15.01 -5.25 -7.30
N THR A 24 16.17 -5.11 -6.65
CA THR A 24 17.47 -4.91 -7.30
C THR A 24 17.77 -6.02 -8.31
N ARG A 25 17.51 -7.28 -7.93
CA ARG A 25 17.70 -8.43 -8.82
C ARG A 25 16.75 -8.42 -10.02
N VAL A 26 15.47 -8.11 -9.81
CA VAL A 26 14.45 -8.15 -10.87
C VAL A 26 14.63 -7.01 -11.87
N PHE A 27 14.99 -5.82 -11.40
CA PHE A 27 15.21 -4.67 -12.28
C PHE A 27 16.61 -4.63 -12.89
N GLY A 28 17.57 -5.39 -12.34
CA GLY A 28 18.91 -5.55 -12.88
C GLY A 28 19.76 -4.27 -12.79
N GLY A 29 19.52 -3.44 -11.78
CA GLY A 29 20.20 -2.15 -11.60
C GLY A 29 19.99 -1.57 -10.21
N THR A 30 20.45 -0.33 -10.00
CA THR A 30 20.32 0.36 -8.71
C THR A 30 18.87 0.63 -8.37
N VAL A 31 18.43 0.16 -7.20
CA VAL A 31 17.16 0.54 -6.60
C VAL A 31 17.43 1.53 -5.49
N LYS A 32 16.92 2.76 -5.62
CA LYS A 32 17.00 3.77 -4.56
C LYS A 32 16.04 3.39 -3.43
N ARG A 33 16.28 3.90 -2.22
CA ARG A 33 15.41 3.65 -1.07
C ARG A 33 15.14 4.94 -0.31
N LEU A 34 13.87 5.19 -0.04
CA LEU A 34 13.43 6.17 0.93
C LEU A 34 12.86 5.43 2.14
N HIS A 35 13.41 5.70 3.32
CA HIS A 35 13.10 4.94 4.54
C HIS A 35 12.68 5.85 5.69
N GLY A 36 11.59 5.49 6.38
CA GLY A 36 11.21 6.08 7.67
C GLY A 36 10.72 7.53 7.62
N VAL A 37 10.55 8.12 6.44
CA VAL A 37 10.07 9.50 6.27
C VAL A 37 8.60 9.60 6.65
N ARG A 38 8.27 10.54 7.54
CA ARG A 38 6.89 10.83 7.95
C ARG A 38 6.60 12.34 7.78
N PRO A 39 5.33 12.75 7.58
CA PRO A 39 4.15 11.91 7.34
C PRO A 39 4.15 11.27 5.94
N MET A 40 3.23 10.33 5.67
CA MET A 40 3.21 9.55 4.42
C MET A 40 3.24 10.42 3.15
N ARG A 41 2.49 11.53 3.10
CA ARG A 41 2.52 12.46 1.94
C ARG A 41 3.89 13.06 1.69
N ARG A 42 4.63 13.41 2.76
CA ARG A 42 6.01 13.90 2.64
C ARG A 42 6.90 12.82 2.05
N ALA A 43 6.73 11.57 2.47
CA ALA A 43 7.50 10.45 1.92
C ALA A 43 7.26 10.30 0.41
N TYR A 44 6.01 10.37 -0.04
CA TYR A 44 5.67 10.38 -1.47
C TYR A 44 6.26 11.58 -2.21
N ARG A 45 6.22 12.79 -1.67
CA ARG A 45 6.85 13.97 -2.31
C ARG A 45 8.37 13.81 -2.42
N LEU A 46 9.03 13.31 -1.38
CA LEU A 46 10.47 13.09 -1.41
C LEU A 46 10.89 11.97 -2.37
N THR A 47 10.04 10.97 -2.68
CA THR A 47 10.39 10.01 -3.75
C THR A 47 10.43 10.67 -5.13
N ALA A 48 9.61 11.70 -5.37
CA ALA A 48 9.65 12.49 -6.61
C ALA A 48 10.86 13.43 -6.69
N GLU A 49 11.45 13.82 -5.56
CA GLU A 49 12.71 14.57 -5.49
C GLU A 49 13.93 13.65 -5.64
N LEU A 50 13.81 12.39 -5.21
CA LEU A 50 14.86 11.38 -5.30
C LEU A 50 14.99 10.78 -6.71
N ALA A 51 13.93 10.85 -7.51
CA ALA A 51 13.93 10.37 -8.90
C ALA A 51 14.68 11.35 -9.82
N ASP A 52 15.57 10.81 -10.66
CA ASP A 52 16.27 11.53 -11.73
C ASP A 52 15.44 11.56 -13.02
N THR A 53 14.41 10.70 -13.12
CA THR A 53 13.53 10.58 -14.28
C THR A 53 12.14 11.17 -13.99
N ASP A 54 11.51 11.76 -15.01
CA ASP A 54 10.15 12.35 -14.92
C ASP A 54 9.08 11.34 -14.49
N GLN A 55 9.31 10.07 -14.81
CA GLN A 55 8.49 8.95 -14.38
C GLN A 55 9.38 7.91 -13.70
N PHE A 56 8.92 7.33 -12.61
CA PHE A 56 9.69 6.34 -11.85
C PHE A 56 8.79 5.26 -11.27
N LEU A 57 9.39 4.10 -11.03
CA LEU A 57 8.74 2.98 -10.36
C LEU A 57 8.89 3.14 -8.85
N LEU A 58 7.77 3.05 -8.14
CA LEU A 58 7.71 3.02 -6.68
C LEU A 58 7.19 1.66 -6.22
N ALA A 59 7.95 1.00 -5.36
CA ALA A 59 7.56 -0.24 -4.70
C ALA A 59 7.39 0.01 -3.20
N ASP A 60 6.28 -0.45 -2.64
CA ASP A 60 6.03 -0.39 -1.20
C ASP A 60 7.01 -1.32 -0.44
N GLY A 61 7.32 -0.98 0.81
CA GLY A 61 8.33 -1.67 1.62
C GLY A 61 8.02 -3.15 1.90
N ASP A 62 6.76 -3.57 1.78
CA ASP A 62 6.30 -4.94 1.90
C ASP A 62 6.08 -5.64 0.55
N PHE A 63 6.46 -5.04 -0.58
CA PHE A 63 6.18 -5.62 -1.89
C PHE A 63 7.22 -6.66 -2.32
N ALA A 64 6.78 -7.90 -2.49
CA ALA A 64 7.56 -8.98 -3.09
C ALA A 64 7.23 -9.11 -4.58
N ILE A 65 8.00 -8.41 -5.42
CA ILE A 65 7.90 -8.45 -6.88
C ILE A 65 8.15 -9.85 -7.45
N ASP A 66 7.40 -10.28 -8.46
CA ASP A 66 7.64 -11.57 -9.12
C ASP A 66 8.97 -11.60 -9.87
N GLN A 67 9.66 -12.75 -9.83
CA GLN A 67 10.98 -12.89 -10.45
C GLN A 67 10.92 -12.71 -11.98
N GLU A 68 9.78 -13.08 -12.57
CA GLU A 68 9.53 -13.00 -14.00
C GLU A 68 8.79 -11.70 -14.39
N PHE A 69 8.72 -10.71 -13.49
CA PHE A 69 8.10 -9.43 -13.82
C PHE A 69 8.78 -8.82 -15.06
N PRO A 70 8.04 -8.50 -16.13
CA PRO A 70 8.62 -8.10 -17.41
C PRO A 70 9.05 -6.62 -17.36
N ALA A 71 10.09 -6.33 -16.57
CA ALA A 71 10.56 -4.98 -16.29
C ALA A 71 10.88 -4.19 -17.58
N ALA A 72 11.48 -4.83 -18.58
CA ALA A 72 11.80 -4.21 -19.87
C ALA A 72 10.56 -3.87 -20.72
N ALA A 73 9.40 -4.45 -20.44
CA ALA A 73 8.16 -4.19 -21.18
C ALA A 73 7.34 -3.02 -20.60
N VAL A 74 7.75 -2.48 -19.44
CA VAL A 74 7.05 -1.34 -18.81
C VAL A 74 7.10 -0.14 -19.75
N GLN A 75 5.95 0.29 -20.24
CA GLN A 75 5.80 1.47 -21.08
C GLN A 75 5.65 2.74 -20.24
N PRO A 76 6.01 3.93 -20.76
CA PRO A 76 5.68 5.19 -20.12
C PRO A 76 4.16 5.37 -19.87
N LEU A 77 3.83 6.26 -18.96
CA LEU A 77 2.47 6.74 -18.75
C LEU A 77 2.03 7.60 -19.95
N ALA A 78 0.78 7.42 -20.38
CA ALA A 78 0.16 8.30 -21.37
C ALA A 78 0.03 9.74 -20.83
N GLU A 79 -0.19 10.68 -21.75
CA GLU A 79 -0.49 12.06 -21.40
C GLU A 79 -1.74 12.14 -20.52
N GLY A 80 -1.66 12.95 -19.45
CA GLY A 80 -2.74 13.09 -18.46
C GLY A 80 -2.90 11.91 -17.48
N THR A 81 -2.14 10.82 -17.62
CA THR A 81 -2.10 9.72 -16.63
C THR A 81 -0.99 9.98 -15.62
N SER A 82 -1.32 10.11 -14.34
CA SER A 82 -0.35 10.41 -13.28
C SER A 82 0.28 9.18 -12.65
N MET A 83 -0.45 8.07 -12.64
CA MET A 83 0.01 6.83 -12.04
C MET A 83 -0.57 5.62 -12.74
N ARG A 84 0.23 4.56 -12.82
CA ARG A 84 -0.21 3.21 -13.18
C ARG A 84 0.10 2.27 -12.01
N VAL A 85 -0.90 1.50 -11.58
CA VAL A 85 -0.82 0.60 -10.43
C VAL A 85 -0.98 -0.85 -10.92
N TRP A 86 -0.04 -1.72 -10.58
CA TRP A 86 -0.16 -3.15 -10.87
C TRP A 86 -0.94 -3.88 -9.79
N ARG A 87 -1.61 -4.98 -10.14
CA ARG A 87 -2.23 -5.84 -9.13
C ARG A 87 -1.14 -6.51 -8.29
N ALA A 88 -1.44 -6.72 -7.02
CA ALA A 88 -0.66 -7.56 -6.13
C ALA A 88 -1.57 -8.61 -5.48
N ARG A 89 -1.04 -9.81 -5.29
CA ARG A 89 -1.71 -10.89 -4.56
C ARG A 89 -1.62 -10.63 -3.07
N ASN A 90 -2.76 -10.74 -2.39
CA ASN A 90 -2.85 -10.84 -0.96
C ASN A 90 -2.41 -12.24 -0.50
N PRO A 91 -1.41 -12.35 0.40
CA PRO A 91 -0.91 -13.65 0.83
C PRO A 91 -1.88 -14.44 1.72
N LEU A 92 -2.96 -13.83 2.22
CA LEU A 92 -3.80 -14.42 3.28
C LEU A 92 -5.25 -14.71 2.85
N ASN A 93 -5.78 -14.05 1.82
CA ASN A 93 -7.21 -14.12 1.50
C ASN A 93 -7.54 -14.30 0.01
N GLY A 94 -6.53 -14.55 -0.84
CA GLY A 94 -6.73 -14.83 -2.26
C GLY A 94 -7.10 -13.63 -3.13
N LEU A 95 -7.29 -12.44 -2.56
CA LEU A 95 -7.58 -11.24 -3.33
C LEU A 95 -6.36 -10.84 -4.17
N THR A 96 -6.62 -10.35 -5.39
CA THR A 96 -5.60 -9.82 -6.30
C THR A 96 -6.08 -8.51 -6.91
N TYR A 97 -5.53 -7.39 -6.46
CA TYR A 97 -5.92 -6.06 -6.91
C TYR A 97 -4.85 -5.01 -6.56
N GLY A 98 -5.02 -3.76 -6.98
CA GLY A 98 -4.09 -2.67 -6.65
C GLY A 98 -4.44 -2.01 -5.32
N TYR A 99 -3.77 -2.39 -4.24
CA TYR A 99 -3.90 -1.78 -2.90
C TYR A 99 -2.55 -1.54 -2.23
N GLY A 100 -1.61 -1.05 -3.03
CA GLY A 100 -0.19 -1.01 -2.71
C GLY A 100 0.62 -1.76 -3.77
N GLY A 101 1.82 -2.18 -3.43
CA GLY A 101 2.71 -2.90 -4.33
C GLY A 101 3.48 -1.98 -5.27
N LEU A 102 3.48 -2.28 -6.57
CA LEU A 102 4.25 -1.58 -7.60
C LEU A 102 3.42 -0.53 -8.34
N LYS A 103 4.00 0.66 -8.51
CA LYS A 103 3.38 1.81 -9.19
C LYS A 103 4.40 2.46 -10.12
N LEU A 104 3.97 2.94 -11.29
CA LEU A 104 4.73 3.85 -12.15
C LEU A 104 4.09 5.21 -11.98
N ILE A 105 4.87 6.22 -11.63
CA ILE A 105 4.36 7.52 -11.18
C ILE A 105 5.05 8.64 -11.92
N ARG A 106 4.29 9.66 -12.35
CA ARG A 106 4.87 10.93 -12.81
C ARG A 106 5.28 11.76 -11.60
N ALA A 107 6.55 12.15 -11.54
CA ALA A 107 7.12 12.91 -10.41
C ALA A 107 6.33 14.19 -10.11
N GLU A 108 5.93 14.92 -11.16
CA GLU A 108 5.15 16.15 -11.01
C GLU A 108 3.79 15.94 -10.34
N ALA A 109 3.13 14.80 -10.56
CA ALA A 109 1.86 14.51 -9.93
C ALA A 109 1.98 14.37 -8.41
N LEU A 110 3.13 13.92 -7.90
CA LEU A 110 3.39 13.84 -6.47
C LEU A 110 3.70 15.22 -5.86
N ARG A 111 4.35 16.11 -6.61
CA ARG A 111 4.57 17.51 -6.18
C ARG A 111 3.25 18.27 -6.03
N GLN A 112 2.27 17.92 -6.86
CA GLN A 112 0.92 18.51 -6.89
C GLN A 112 -0.13 17.71 -6.09
N LEU A 113 0.29 16.80 -5.20
CA LEU A 113 -0.62 16.02 -4.35
C LEU A 113 -1.58 16.93 -3.56
N GLY A 114 -2.88 16.70 -3.72
CA GLY A 114 -3.93 17.31 -2.92
C GLY A 114 -4.11 16.66 -1.54
N ASP A 115 -5.26 16.94 -0.92
CA ASP A 115 -5.51 16.62 0.49
C ASP A 115 -6.42 15.40 0.74
N ALA A 116 -6.92 14.74 -0.32
CA ALA A 116 -7.76 13.53 -0.21
C ALA A 116 -7.05 12.43 0.58
N VAL A 117 -7.78 11.70 1.42
CA VAL A 117 -7.19 10.80 2.44
C VAL A 117 -6.40 9.68 1.79
N ASP A 118 -6.89 9.15 0.67
CA ASP A 118 -6.14 8.24 -0.18
C ASP A 118 -5.16 9.02 -1.07
N VAL A 119 -3.90 8.60 -1.10
CA VAL A 119 -2.88 9.18 -1.99
C VAL A 119 -3.29 9.05 -3.45
N LEU A 120 -3.90 7.94 -3.86
CA LEU A 120 -4.31 7.73 -5.24
C LEU A 120 -5.41 8.73 -5.65
N ALA A 121 -6.35 9.01 -4.75
CA ALA A 121 -7.41 9.99 -4.98
C ALA A 121 -6.92 11.44 -4.90
N ALA A 122 -5.79 11.68 -4.22
CA ALA A 122 -5.17 13.00 -4.10
C ALA A 122 -4.29 13.38 -5.31
N LEU A 123 -4.03 12.46 -6.23
CA LEU A 123 -3.23 12.74 -7.43
C LEU A 123 -4.04 13.56 -8.44
N PRO A 124 -3.42 14.54 -9.12
CA PRO A 124 -4.04 15.12 -10.31
C PRO A 124 -4.10 14.07 -11.42
N GLY A 125 -4.99 14.24 -12.41
CA GLY A 125 -5.05 13.40 -13.60
C GLY A 125 -5.58 11.98 -13.37
N ARG A 126 -5.39 11.10 -14.36
CA ARG A 126 -5.93 9.73 -14.33
C ARG A 126 -5.00 8.75 -13.63
N VAL A 127 -5.57 7.76 -12.95
CA VAL A 127 -4.88 6.59 -12.42
C VAL A 127 -5.29 5.36 -13.24
N GLU A 128 -4.31 4.62 -13.75
CA GLU A 128 -4.51 3.38 -14.50
C GLU A 128 -4.30 2.16 -13.58
N PHE A 129 -5.22 1.20 -13.61
CA PHE A 129 -5.03 -0.10 -12.95
C PHE A 129 -4.75 -1.17 -14.00
N VAL A 130 -3.58 -1.82 -13.92
CA VAL A 130 -3.17 -2.87 -14.86
C VAL A 130 -3.73 -4.21 -14.40
N GLU A 131 -4.22 -5.02 -15.32
CA GLU A 131 -4.73 -6.36 -14.98
C GLU A 131 -3.63 -7.35 -14.58
N ALA A 132 -2.43 -7.15 -15.10
CA ALA A 132 -1.25 -7.94 -14.80
C ALA A 132 -0.88 -7.83 -13.32
N THR A 133 -0.56 -8.97 -12.73
CA THR A 133 -0.07 -9.05 -11.35
C THR A 133 1.45 -8.91 -11.34
N ALA A 134 1.97 -8.00 -10.53
CA ALA A 134 3.41 -7.76 -10.43
C ALA A 134 4.07 -8.52 -9.28
N GLY A 135 3.31 -9.05 -8.32
CA GLY A 135 3.88 -9.69 -7.14
C GLY A 135 2.89 -9.89 -6.01
N ASN A 136 3.40 -9.96 -4.78
CA ASN A 136 2.62 -10.15 -3.55
C ASN A 136 2.91 -9.02 -2.56
N THR A 137 1.88 -8.54 -1.86
CA THR A 137 2.05 -7.63 -0.71
C THR A 137 2.32 -8.48 0.53
N ARG A 138 3.59 -8.65 0.90
CA ARG A 138 4.03 -9.42 2.06
C ARG A 138 3.79 -8.65 3.35
N PHE A 139 2.59 -8.14 3.59
CA PHE A 139 2.28 -7.35 4.80
C PHE A 139 2.25 -8.20 6.08
N ASN A 140 2.18 -9.52 5.95
CA ASN A 140 2.03 -10.47 7.05
C ASN A 140 3.36 -10.81 7.74
N GLN A 141 4.13 -9.78 8.11
CA GLN A 141 5.50 -9.90 8.65
C GLN A 141 5.55 -9.87 10.18
N SER A 142 4.47 -9.40 10.81
CA SER A 142 4.26 -9.42 12.26
C SER A 142 2.76 -9.32 12.55
N PRO A 143 2.33 -9.56 13.80
CA PRO A 143 0.96 -9.26 14.24
C PRO A 143 0.52 -7.83 13.91
N TYR A 144 1.38 -6.84 14.18
CA TYR A 144 1.08 -5.44 13.93
C TYR A 144 0.95 -5.14 12.43
N HIS A 145 1.88 -5.60 11.59
CA HIS A 145 1.84 -5.34 10.14
C HIS A 145 0.63 -5.98 9.48
N ALA A 146 0.27 -7.20 9.90
CA ALA A 146 -0.93 -7.89 9.44
C ALA A 146 -2.20 -7.13 9.84
N TRP A 147 -2.31 -6.74 11.11
CA TRP A 147 -3.43 -5.93 11.61
C TRP A 147 -3.52 -4.58 10.89
N ARG A 148 -2.40 -3.87 10.74
CA ARG A 148 -2.34 -2.55 10.09
C ARG A 148 -2.85 -2.59 8.66
N ALA A 149 -2.43 -3.61 7.89
CA ALA A 149 -2.87 -3.78 6.51
C ALA A 149 -4.39 -4.02 6.43
N GLY A 150 -4.91 -4.96 7.22
CA GLY A 150 -6.36 -5.22 7.27
C GLY A 150 -7.17 -4.01 7.75
N PHE A 151 -6.65 -3.29 8.76
CA PHE A 151 -7.27 -2.09 9.31
C PHE A 151 -7.40 -0.99 8.27
N ARG A 152 -6.29 -0.56 7.66
CA ARG A 152 -6.30 0.58 6.73
C ARG A 152 -7.13 0.27 5.49
N GLU A 153 -6.96 -0.92 4.93
CA GLU A 153 -7.67 -1.32 3.71
C GLU A 153 -9.18 -1.39 3.96
N CYS A 154 -9.63 -2.05 5.03
CA CYS A 154 -11.06 -2.17 5.30
C CYS A 154 -11.69 -0.87 5.80
N ALA A 155 -10.92 0.04 6.41
CA ALA A 155 -11.40 1.38 6.73
C ALA A 155 -11.71 2.18 5.46
N ILE A 156 -10.80 2.17 4.48
CA ILE A 156 -10.99 2.83 3.18
C ILE A 156 -12.17 2.21 2.42
N LEU A 157 -12.22 0.88 2.32
CA LEU A 157 -13.33 0.18 1.64
C LEU A 157 -14.69 0.46 2.29
N ALA A 158 -14.74 0.56 3.63
CA ALA A 158 -16.00 0.80 4.35
C ALA A 158 -16.48 2.25 4.29
N ARG A 159 -15.58 3.22 4.18
CA ARG A 159 -15.94 4.64 3.97
C ARG A 159 -16.48 4.90 2.56
N GLY A 160 -16.13 4.04 1.61
CA GLY A 160 -16.35 4.25 0.18
C GLY A 160 -15.04 4.63 -0.48
N SER A 161 -14.65 3.86 -1.50
CA SER A 161 -13.42 4.13 -2.25
C SER A 161 -13.51 5.48 -2.95
N GLU A 162 -12.53 6.36 -2.68
CA GLU A 162 -12.44 7.69 -3.31
C GLU A 162 -12.13 7.62 -4.81
N TYR A 163 -11.86 6.42 -5.35
CA TYR A 163 -11.59 6.16 -6.77
C TYR A 163 -12.66 5.28 -7.46
N GLY A 164 -13.88 5.24 -6.90
CA GLY A 164 -15.07 4.78 -7.64
C GLY A 164 -15.34 3.28 -7.64
N MET A 165 -14.90 2.54 -6.61
CA MET A 165 -15.28 1.13 -6.43
C MET A 165 -16.75 1.00 -6.01
N ASP A 166 -17.46 0.04 -6.60
CA ASP A 166 -18.85 -0.24 -6.23
C ASP A 166 -18.97 -0.94 -4.86
N ASP A 167 -20.12 -0.71 -4.20
CA ASP A 167 -20.40 -1.22 -2.85
C ASP A 167 -20.45 -2.75 -2.76
N VAL A 168 -20.77 -3.45 -3.85
CA VAL A 168 -20.82 -4.93 -3.85
C VAL A 168 -19.39 -5.46 -3.79
N THR A 169 -18.52 -4.97 -4.67
CA THR A 169 -17.09 -5.32 -4.67
C THR A 169 -16.43 -4.95 -3.35
N ALA A 170 -16.72 -3.75 -2.80
CA ALA A 170 -16.17 -3.34 -1.51
C ALA A 170 -16.58 -4.29 -0.37
N ARG A 171 -17.86 -4.68 -0.30
CA ARG A 171 -18.35 -5.64 0.71
C ARG A 171 -17.73 -7.03 0.55
N GLN A 172 -17.55 -7.51 -0.68
CA GLN A 172 -16.89 -8.79 -0.94
C GLN A 172 -15.44 -8.78 -0.45
N ARG A 173 -14.68 -7.71 -0.74
CA ARG A 173 -13.29 -7.56 -0.29
C ARG A 173 -13.19 -7.48 1.23
N ILE A 174 -14.03 -6.67 1.87
CA ILE A 174 -14.11 -6.62 3.34
C ILE A 174 -14.41 -8.01 3.92
N GLY A 175 -15.32 -8.76 3.29
CA GLY A 175 -15.64 -10.14 3.65
C GLY A 175 -14.42 -11.05 3.62
N ALA A 176 -13.66 -11.05 2.52
CA ALA A 176 -12.43 -11.81 2.37
C ALA A 176 -11.37 -11.43 3.42
N TRP A 177 -11.15 -10.14 3.68
CA TRP A 177 -10.23 -9.68 4.72
C TRP A 177 -10.62 -10.18 6.11
N ARG A 178 -11.90 -10.06 6.50
CA ARG A 178 -12.43 -10.55 7.78
C ARG A 178 -12.41 -12.08 7.90
N ALA A 179 -12.39 -12.79 6.77
CA ALA A 179 -12.34 -14.24 6.70
C ALA A 179 -10.91 -14.81 6.69
N SER A 180 -9.87 -13.97 6.71
CA SER A 180 -8.47 -14.40 6.79
C SER A 180 -8.25 -15.27 8.03
N ARG A 181 -7.81 -16.51 7.84
CA ARG A 181 -7.60 -17.50 8.92
C ARG A 181 -6.32 -18.32 8.74
N THR A 182 -5.86 -18.46 7.51
CA THR A 182 -4.74 -19.31 7.12
C THR A 182 -3.55 -18.47 6.72
N GLY A 183 -2.35 -18.88 7.13
CA GLY A 183 -1.11 -18.14 6.89
C GLY A 183 -0.66 -17.35 8.11
N GLU A 184 0.60 -16.93 8.07
CA GLU A 184 1.24 -16.22 9.17
C GLU A 184 0.46 -14.94 9.51
N PHE A 185 0.11 -14.77 10.78
CA PHE A 185 -0.64 -13.62 11.31
C PHE A 185 -2.00 -13.33 10.64
N ALA A 186 -2.61 -14.31 9.94
CA ALA A 186 -3.90 -14.13 9.29
C ALA A 186 -5.04 -13.72 10.24
N SER A 187 -5.02 -14.23 11.47
CA SER A 187 -5.97 -13.82 12.51
C SER A 187 -5.88 -12.32 12.80
N TYR A 188 -4.67 -11.75 12.87
CA TYR A 188 -4.44 -10.33 13.08
C TYR A 188 -4.90 -9.49 11.89
N ALA A 189 -4.71 -9.95 10.66
CA ALA A 189 -5.27 -9.30 9.48
C ALA A 189 -6.81 -9.24 9.53
N ALA A 190 -7.46 -10.34 9.96
CA ALA A 190 -8.91 -10.37 10.15
C ALA A 190 -9.38 -9.47 11.31
N LEU A 191 -8.63 -9.38 12.41
CA LEU A 191 -8.90 -8.46 13.51
C LEU A 191 -8.81 -7.00 13.03
N GLY A 192 -7.72 -6.65 12.34
CA GLY A 192 -7.55 -5.34 11.72
C GLY A 192 -8.70 -5.00 10.79
N ALA A 193 -9.12 -5.94 9.94
CA ALA A 193 -10.26 -5.75 9.05
C ALA A 193 -11.58 -5.47 9.78
N ARG A 194 -11.81 -6.03 10.97
CA ARG A 194 -12.99 -5.73 11.79
C ARG A 194 -12.88 -4.34 12.41
N ASP A 195 -11.73 -4.05 12.99
CA ASP A 195 -11.43 -2.77 13.65
C ASP A 195 -11.48 -1.59 12.67
N GLY A 196 -10.96 -1.76 11.45
CA GLY A 196 -10.99 -0.72 10.41
C GLY A 196 -12.40 -0.36 9.95
N VAL A 197 -13.28 -1.36 9.80
CA VAL A 197 -14.70 -1.09 9.47
C VAL A 197 -15.42 -0.42 10.63
N ALA A 198 -15.14 -0.80 11.88
CA ALA A 198 -15.71 -0.14 13.04
C ALA A 198 -15.26 1.33 13.09
N PHE A 199 -13.96 1.57 12.93
CA PHE A 199 -13.38 2.90 12.82
C PHE A 199 -14.03 3.75 11.72
N ALA A 200 -14.20 3.21 10.51
CA ALA A 200 -14.83 3.96 9.41
C ALA A 200 -16.29 4.35 9.70
N ARG A 201 -17.04 3.52 10.45
CA ARG A 201 -18.41 3.84 10.87
C ARG A 201 -18.44 4.95 11.92
N ASP A 202 -17.51 4.91 12.87
CA ASP A 202 -17.42 5.92 13.93
C ASP A 202 -16.95 7.27 13.34
N ALA A 203 -15.93 7.23 12.48
CA ALA A 203 -15.37 8.39 11.78
C ALA A 203 -16.27 8.92 10.65
N ALA A 204 -17.35 8.22 10.25
CA ALA A 204 -18.33 8.78 9.32
C ALA A 204 -18.99 10.07 9.86
N ARG A 205 -18.90 10.29 11.18
CA ARG A 205 -19.37 11.50 11.87
C ARG A 205 -18.32 12.60 11.99
N ASP A 206 -17.05 12.31 11.68
CA ASP A 206 -15.91 13.21 11.80
C ASP A 206 -14.82 12.87 10.75
N ALA A 207 -14.79 13.66 9.67
CA ALA A 207 -13.86 13.46 8.57
C ALA A 207 -12.38 13.70 8.97
N GLU A 208 -12.11 14.54 9.98
CA GLU A 208 -10.76 14.80 10.46
C GLU A 208 -10.23 13.57 11.20
N GLN A 209 -11.07 12.91 11.99
CA GLN A 209 -10.73 11.66 12.66
C GLN A 209 -10.28 10.57 11.69
N PHE A 210 -10.87 10.53 10.49
CA PHE A 210 -10.51 9.52 9.50
C PHE A 210 -9.03 9.62 9.08
N THR A 211 -8.45 10.82 9.03
CA THR A 211 -7.05 11.04 8.63
C THR A 211 -6.03 10.31 9.52
N ALA A 212 -6.41 9.98 10.76
CA ALA A 212 -5.58 9.24 11.72
C ALA A 212 -5.17 7.85 11.20
N LEU A 213 -5.89 7.29 10.21
CA LEU A 213 -5.52 6.01 9.59
C LEU A 213 -4.16 6.04 8.88
N ASN A 214 -3.63 7.24 8.62
CA ASN A 214 -2.32 7.46 7.99
C ASN A 214 -1.23 7.82 9.02
N ASP A 215 -1.56 7.92 10.31
CA ASP A 215 -0.61 8.17 11.39
C ASP A 215 -0.10 6.83 11.98
N PRO A 216 1.19 6.49 11.77
CA PRO A 216 1.75 5.24 12.28
C PRO A 216 1.80 5.18 13.82
N VAL A 217 1.96 6.32 14.51
CA VAL A 217 1.97 6.37 15.98
C VAL A 217 0.58 6.07 16.51
N TRP A 218 -0.45 6.67 15.90
CA TRP A 218 -1.84 6.40 16.25
C TRP A 218 -2.19 4.92 16.02
N LEU A 219 -1.87 4.38 14.84
CA LEU A 219 -2.12 2.96 14.52
C LEU A 219 -1.43 2.01 15.51
N HIS A 220 -0.18 2.29 15.87
CA HIS A 220 0.54 1.46 16.84
C HIS A 220 -0.13 1.51 18.22
N ARG A 221 -0.55 2.69 18.70
CA ARG A 221 -1.30 2.83 19.97
C ARG A 221 -2.63 2.06 19.93
N GLN A 222 -3.37 2.12 18.82
CA GLN A 222 -4.61 1.37 18.64
C GLN A 222 -4.41 -0.15 18.71
N PHE A 223 -3.32 -0.63 18.10
CA PHE A 223 -2.96 -2.04 18.13
C PHE A 223 -2.53 -2.49 19.52
N THR A 224 -1.58 -1.79 20.15
CA THR A 224 -1.06 -2.16 21.47
C THR A 224 -2.13 -2.08 22.55
N GLY A 225 -3.01 -1.09 22.49
CA GLY A 225 -4.10 -0.94 23.47
C GLY A 225 -5.14 -2.07 23.41
N ARG A 226 -5.29 -2.74 22.26
CA ARG A 226 -6.24 -3.85 22.09
C ARG A 226 -5.59 -5.24 22.21
N TYR A 227 -4.34 -5.37 21.76
CA TYR A 227 -3.71 -6.67 21.53
C TYR A 227 -2.32 -6.82 22.17
N GLY A 228 -1.81 -5.80 22.88
CA GLY A 228 -0.46 -5.80 23.44
C GLY A 228 -0.16 -7.01 24.32
N GLU A 229 -1.09 -7.41 25.18
CA GLU A 229 -0.92 -8.59 26.07
C GLU A 229 -0.97 -9.92 25.30
N GLN A 230 -1.74 -9.99 24.21
CA GLN A 230 -1.87 -11.19 23.37
C GLN A 230 -0.61 -11.46 22.53
N VAL A 231 0.14 -10.40 22.19
CA VAL A 231 1.41 -10.50 21.46
C VAL A 231 2.55 -10.95 22.38
N ILE A 232 2.47 -10.68 23.68
CA ILE A 232 3.50 -11.08 24.67
C ILE A 232 3.28 -12.54 25.12
N SER A 233 2.05 -13.04 25.06
CA SER A 233 1.65 -14.34 25.63
C SER A 233 1.65 -15.51 24.64
N GLY A 234 2.03 -15.29 23.38
CA GLY A 234 2.05 -16.31 22.31
C GLY A 234 3.28 -16.19 21.43
#